data_AF-A0A8H7XHL6-F1
#
_entry.id   AF-A0A8H7XHL6-F1
#
_cell.length_a   1.000
_cell.length_b   1.000
_cell.length_c   1.000
_cell.angle_alpha   90.00
_cell.angle_beta   90.00
_cell.angle_gamma   90.00
#
_symmetry.space_group_name_H-M   'P 1'
#
loop_
_entity.id
_entity.type
_entity.pdbx_description
1 polymer ?
#
loop_
_entity_poly.entity_id
_entity_poly.type
_entity_poly.pdbx_seq_one_letter_code
_entity_poly.pdbx_strand_id
1 'polypeptide(L)'
;MPFCGHLLGMLKWQFGYFQMLRYFGVLEKVAVSLNVINGDVEVFGLCRWVRDVLTLATTDALYGPQSPLIADHSLIDLGFEDKLTLLMLNFLPTIIAPKAYLGRIRIKSAFTSFYANNHELTSSKLIQARLACSQKCGFTPDGDIVNSEISILFLPTTNSVPTSFWQLSYILSSPTLLEQIRAEVESIVTRQPSKEDGKEEAVMDITRFQTQCPLLLSTLHETLRLVDAATSVRAIIKPTTLFSPAPIRNHSNIALYRIIFLREANAF
;
A
#
# COMPACT_ATOMS: atom_id res chain seq x y z
N MET A 1 25.50 6.67 16.07
CA MET A 1 24.99 6.31 14.72
C MET A 1 23.75 5.40 14.84
N PRO A 2 22.54 5.91 15.12
CA PRO A 2 21.32 5.09 15.22
C PRO A 2 20.47 5.06 13.93
N PHE A 3 20.85 5.81 12.90
CA PHE A 3 20.05 6.00 11.67
C PHE A 3 20.03 4.77 10.75
N CYS A 4 21.11 3.99 10.66
CA CYS A 4 21.16 2.81 9.77
C CYS A 4 20.41 1.59 10.33
N GLY A 5 20.32 1.44 11.67
CA GLY A 5 19.57 0.35 12.31
C GLY A 5 18.06 0.48 12.12
N HIS A 6 17.52 1.70 12.15
CA HIS A 6 16.09 1.98 11.96
C HIS A 6 15.61 1.70 10.53
N LEU A 7 16.44 2.01 9.52
CA LEU A 7 16.08 1.78 8.11
C LEU A 7 16.07 0.28 7.77
N LEU A 8 17.01 -0.50 8.33
CA LEU A 8 17.05 -1.96 8.16
C LEU A 8 15.88 -2.66 8.87
N GLY A 9 15.42 -2.11 10.01
CA GLY A 9 14.23 -2.57 10.72
C GLY A 9 12.94 -2.32 9.93
N MET A 10 12.80 -1.14 9.30
CA MET A 10 11.68 -0.83 8.40
C MET A 10 11.57 -1.77 7.21
N LEU A 11 12.69 -2.11 6.56
CA LEU A 11 12.72 -2.98 5.38
C LEU A 11 12.41 -4.46 5.72
N LYS A 12 12.80 -4.95 6.89
CA LYS A 12 12.40 -6.29 7.37
C LYS A 12 10.90 -6.37 7.69
N TRP A 13 10.31 -5.26 8.14
CA TRP A 13 8.87 -5.14 8.37
C TRP A 13 8.05 -5.20 7.08
N GLN A 14 8.53 -4.61 5.98
CA GLN A 14 7.82 -4.61 4.69
C GLN A 14 7.55 -6.02 4.14
N PHE A 15 8.43 -7.00 4.37
CA PHE A 15 8.24 -8.37 3.89
C PHE A 15 7.28 -9.21 4.76
N GLY A 16 7.21 -8.97 6.07
CA GLY A 16 6.25 -9.66 6.95
C GLY A 16 4.81 -9.16 6.82
N TYR A 17 4.64 -7.92 6.35
CA TYR A 17 3.36 -7.23 6.27
C TYR A 17 2.41 -7.78 5.18
N PHE A 18 2.96 -8.25 4.04
CA PHE A 18 2.15 -8.82 2.94
C PHE A 18 1.42 -10.12 3.30
N GLN A 19 1.85 -10.83 4.35
CA GLN A 19 1.19 -12.05 4.85
C GLN A 19 0.17 -11.79 5.98
N MET A 20 0.12 -10.58 6.56
CA MET A 20 -0.61 -10.33 7.81
C MET A 20 -1.94 -9.57 7.63
N LEU A 21 -2.16 -8.93 6.48
CA LEU A 21 -3.46 -8.38 6.12
C LEU A 21 -4.40 -9.54 5.78
N ARG A 22 -5.32 -9.90 6.68
CA ARG A 22 -6.53 -10.62 6.26
C ARG A 22 -7.27 -9.70 5.30
N TYR A 23 -7.14 -9.97 4.01
CA TYR A 23 -7.70 -9.26 2.86
C TYR A 23 -9.23 -9.05 2.88
N PHE A 24 -9.96 -9.63 3.84
CA PHE A 24 -11.43 -9.60 3.89
C PHE A 24 -12.02 -8.18 4.02
N GLY A 25 -11.55 -7.36 4.97
CA GLY A 25 -12.16 -6.05 5.21
C GLY A 25 -11.98 -5.05 4.06
N VAL A 26 -10.85 -5.14 3.34
CA VAL A 26 -10.59 -4.22 2.21
C VAL A 26 -11.52 -4.54 1.04
N LEU A 27 -11.66 -5.83 0.68
CA LEU A 27 -12.49 -6.24 -0.46
C LEU A 27 -13.97 -5.92 -0.24
N GLU A 28 -14.46 -6.09 0.99
CA GLU A 28 -15.83 -5.70 1.36
C GLU A 28 -16.07 -4.19 1.17
N LYS A 29 -15.12 -3.35 1.60
CA LYS A 29 -15.23 -1.88 1.45
C LYS A 29 -15.11 -1.43 0.00
N VAL A 30 -14.28 -2.11 -0.79
CA VAL A 30 -14.24 -1.90 -2.25
C VAL A 30 -15.58 -2.27 -2.87
N ALA A 31 -16.18 -3.41 -2.51
CA ALA A 31 -17.49 -3.81 -3.03
C ALA A 31 -18.59 -2.78 -2.68
N VAL A 32 -18.61 -2.28 -1.45
CA VAL A 32 -19.53 -1.19 -1.06
C VAL A 32 -19.33 0.06 -1.92
N SER A 33 -18.09 0.41 -2.24
CA SER A 33 -17.78 1.57 -3.10
C SER A 33 -18.27 1.38 -4.54
N LEU A 34 -18.32 0.14 -5.04
CA LEU A 34 -18.84 -0.19 -6.37
C LEU A 34 -20.38 -0.12 -6.43
N ASN A 35 -21.07 -0.40 -5.32
CA ASN A 35 -22.54 -0.37 -5.28
C ASN A 35 -23.15 1.03 -5.49
N VAL A 36 -22.32 2.09 -5.37
CA VAL A 36 -22.75 3.48 -5.63
C VAL A 36 -22.77 3.79 -7.13
N ILE A 37 -22.04 3.03 -7.95
CA ILE A 37 -22.00 3.23 -9.40
C ILE A 37 -23.35 2.78 -9.97
N ASN A 38 -24.18 3.76 -10.34
CA ASN A 38 -25.49 3.55 -10.93
C ASN A 38 -25.45 3.77 -12.47
N GLY A 39 -26.60 3.67 -13.14
CA GLY A 39 -26.70 3.88 -14.58
C GLY A 39 -26.53 5.33 -15.04
N ASP A 40 -26.28 6.28 -14.13
CA ASP A 40 -26.05 7.68 -14.50
C ASP A 40 -24.62 7.85 -15.01
N VAL A 41 -24.45 8.68 -16.05
CA VAL A 41 -23.14 8.91 -16.65
C VAL A 41 -22.37 9.92 -15.80
N GLU A 42 -21.48 9.43 -14.94
CA GLU A 42 -20.51 10.23 -14.21
C GLU A 42 -19.12 10.14 -14.86
N VAL A 43 -18.45 11.30 -15.02
CA VAL A 43 -17.08 11.37 -15.55
C VAL A 43 -16.13 11.74 -14.41
N PHE A 44 -15.21 10.84 -14.09
CA PHE A 44 -14.20 11.06 -13.05
C PHE A 44 -12.82 10.56 -13.48
N GLY A 45 -11.78 11.02 -12.79
CA GLY A 45 -10.40 10.59 -13.04
C GLY A 45 -10.15 9.21 -12.41
N LEU A 46 -9.95 8.18 -13.25
CA LEU A 46 -9.75 6.80 -12.80
C LEU A 46 -8.67 6.65 -11.72
N CYS A 47 -7.50 7.30 -11.89
CA CYS A 47 -6.40 7.23 -10.91
C CYS A 47 -6.83 7.78 -9.53
N ARG A 48 -7.50 8.94 -9.49
CA ARG A 48 -7.98 9.53 -8.23
C ARG A 48 -9.03 8.65 -7.58
N TRP A 49 -9.95 8.11 -8.38
CA TRP A 49 -11.00 7.22 -7.87
C TRP A 49 -10.42 5.93 -7.30
N VAL A 50 -9.52 5.25 -8.01
CA VAL A 50 -8.82 4.05 -7.51
C VAL A 50 -8.04 4.36 -6.23
N ARG A 51 -7.32 5.50 -6.20
CA ARG A 51 -6.60 5.96 -5.01
C ARG A 51 -7.53 6.11 -3.83
N ASP A 52 -8.62 6.84 -3.98
CA ASP A 52 -9.52 7.17 -2.89
C ASP A 52 -10.24 5.92 -2.39
N VAL A 53 -10.77 5.07 -3.29
CA VAL A 53 -11.43 3.80 -2.94
C VAL A 53 -10.48 2.87 -2.18
N LEU A 54 -9.28 2.60 -2.70
CA LEU A 54 -8.34 1.69 -2.05
C LEU A 54 -7.78 2.28 -0.75
N THR A 55 -7.54 3.58 -0.70
CA THR A 55 -7.04 4.23 0.53
C THR A 55 -8.07 4.18 1.63
N LEU A 56 -9.33 4.51 1.35
CA LEU A 56 -10.41 4.48 2.33
C LEU A 56 -10.69 3.04 2.79
N ALA A 57 -10.79 2.09 1.86
CA ALA A 57 -11.00 0.67 2.18
C ALA A 57 -9.87 0.10 3.06
N THR A 58 -8.62 0.41 2.73
CA THR A 58 -7.45 -0.01 3.52
C THR A 58 -7.45 0.62 4.90
N THR A 59 -7.78 1.92 4.96
CA THR A 59 -7.76 2.68 6.20
C THR A 59 -8.85 2.23 7.16
N ASP A 60 -10.05 1.99 6.67
CA ASP A 60 -11.14 1.42 7.45
C ASP A 60 -10.79 0.01 7.94
N ALA A 61 -10.23 -0.84 7.08
CA ALA A 61 -9.81 -2.18 7.47
C ALA A 61 -8.70 -2.18 8.55
N LEU A 62 -7.81 -1.19 8.53
CA LEU A 62 -6.72 -1.07 9.50
C LEU A 62 -7.15 -0.42 10.81
N TYR A 63 -7.82 0.72 10.73
CA TYR A 63 -8.07 1.61 11.87
C TYR A 63 -9.52 1.59 12.35
N GLY A 64 -10.44 1.05 11.56
CA GLY A 64 -11.86 1.00 11.85
C GLY A 64 -12.62 2.27 11.42
N PRO A 65 -13.93 2.33 11.74
CA PRO A 65 -14.82 3.41 11.28
C PRO A 65 -14.48 4.77 11.88
N GLN A 66 -13.75 4.81 12.99
CA GLN A 66 -13.31 6.04 13.65
C GLN A 66 -11.97 6.57 13.10
N SER A 67 -11.49 6.00 12.00
CA SER A 67 -10.24 6.44 11.37
C SER A 67 -10.29 7.91 10.94
N PRO A 68 -9.21 8.68 11.12
CA PRO A 68 -9.21 10.09 10.73
C PRO A 68 -9.44 10.33 9.23
N LEU A 69 -9.03 9.39 8.37
CA LEU A 69 -9.24 9.53 6.92
C LEU A 69 -10.69 9.29 6.49
N ILE A 70 -11.47 8.56 7.30
CA ILE A 70 -12.91 8.39 7.06
C ILE A 70 -13.65 9.67 7.45
N ALA A 71 -13.21 10.33 8.53
CA ALA A 71 -13.76 11.61 8.96
C ALA A 71 -13.36 12.80 8.05
N ASP A 72 -12.13 12.79 7.53
CA ASP A 72 -11.60 13.84 6.65
C ASP A 72 -10.91 13.22 5.42
N HIS A 73 -11.66 13.03 4.33
CA HIS A 73 -11.14 12.50 3.07
C HIS A 73 -10.07 13.41 2.44
N SER A 74 -9.97 14.68 2.84
CA SER A 74 -8.91 15.58 2.34
C SER A 74 -7.52 15.19 2.83
N LEU A 75 -7.42 14.26 3.78
CA LEU A 75 -6.17 13.64 4.23
C LEU A 75 -5.58 12.63 3.22
N ILE A 76 -6.33 12.24 2.18
CA ILE A 76 -5.86 11.32 1.14
C ILE A 76 -4.90 12.06 0.18
N ASP A 77 -5.27 13.26 -0.26
CA ASP A 77 -4.49 14.04 -1.25
C ASP A 77 -3.59 15.11 -0.60
N LEU A 78 -2.61 14.63 0.15
CA LEU A 78 -1.65 15.50 0.84
C LEU A 78 -0.32 15.68 0.08
N GLY A 79 -0.26 15.24 -1.19
CA GLY A 79 0.91 15.41 -2.05
C GLY A 79 2.11 14.56 -1.67
N PHE A 80 1.88 13.43 -0.99
CA PHE A 80 2.94 12.50 -0.61
C PHE A 80 3.48 11.67 -1.77
N GLU A 81 2.64 11.33 -2.75
CA GLU A 81 3.00 10.40 -3.85
C GLU A 81 4.31 10.79 -4.56
N ASP A 82 4.49 12.07 -4.88
CA ASP A 82 5.70 12.55 -5.60
C ASP A 82 6.82 13.07 -4.69
N LYS A 83 6.56 13.17 -3.38
CA LYS A 83 7.43 13.93 -2.44
C LYS A 83 7.82 13.13 -1.21
N LEU A 84 7.35 11.89 -1.05
CA LEU A 84 7.66 11.03 0.09
C LEU A 84 9.18 10.85 0.25
N THR A 85 9.90 10.55 -0.83
CA THR A 85 11.36 10.40 -0.79
C THR A 85 12.06 11.69 -0.35
N LEU A 86 11.60 12.85 -0.81
CA LEU A 86 12.14 14.15 -0.37
C LEU A 86 11.86 14.42 1.11
N LEU A 87 10.68 14.02 1.59
CA LEU A 87 10.31 14.12 2.99
C LEU A 87 11.16 13.20 3.88
N MET A 88 11.52 12.02 3.38
CA MET A 88 12.42 11.08 4.07
C MET A 88 13.87 11.59 4.17
N LEU A 89 14.35 12.33 3.16
CA LEU A 89 15.67 12.99 3.22
C LEU A 89 15.74 14.05 4.32
N ASN A 90 14.59 14.57 4.78
CA ASN A 90 14.45 15.59 5.82
C ASN A 90 15.30 16.86 5.56
N PHE A 91 15.61 17.14 4.29
CA PHE A 91 16.40 18.30 3.87
C PHE A 91 15.46 19.43 3.47
N LEU A 92 15.37 20.49 4.27
CA LEU A 92 14.52 21.67 4.03
C LEU A 92 13.08 21.33 3.55
N PRO A 93 12.34 20.43 4.24
CA PRO A 93 11.06 19.91 3.74
C PRO A 93 9.97 20.96 3.58
N THR A 94 10.04 22.06 4.34
CA THR A 94 9.14 23.22 4.22
C THR A 94 9.31 23.97 2.89
N ILE A 95 10.44 23.79 2.20
CA ILE A 95 10.75 24.47 0.94
C ILE A 95 10.61 23.50 -0.23
N ILE A 96 11.21 22.31 -0.13
CA ILE A 96 11.26 21.36 -1.26
C ILE A 96 10.01 20.46 -1.37
N ALA A 97 9.25 20.33 -0.27
CA ALA A 97 8.06 19.50 -0.20
C ALA A 97 6.98 20.11 0.72
N PRO A 98 6.61 21.41 0.56
CA PRO A 98 5.74 22.11 1.50
C PRO A 98 4.37 21.44 1.69
N LYS A 99 3.72 21.00 0.61
CA LYS A 99 2.42 20.32 0.67
C LYS A 99 2.51 19.01 1.48
N ALA A 100 3.51 18.17 1.19
CA ALA A 100 3.73 16.91 1.90
C ALA A 100 4.14 17.14 3.36
N TYR A 101 4.93 18.17 3.65
CA TYR A 101 5.30 18.54 5.01
C TYR A 101 4.08 18.96 5.84
N LEU A 102 3.24 19.85 5.30
CA LEU A 102 1.97 20.23 5.94
C LEU A 102 1.02 19.04 6.08
N GLY A 103 0.97 18.19 5.06
CA GLY A 103 0.25 16.93 5.12
C GLY A 103 0.67 16.04 6.28
N ARG A 104 1.98 15.92 6.52
CA ARG A 104 2.52 15.13 7.64
C ARG A 104 2.06 15.69 8.98
N ILE A 105 2.04 17.02 9.12
CA ILE A 105 1.54 17.69 10.33
C ILE A 105 0.04 17.41 10.52
N ARG A 106 -0.76 17.49 9.45
CA ARG A 106 -2.20 17.22 9.51
C ARG A 106 -2.50 15.78 9.91
N ILE A 107 -1.85 14.80 9.28
CA ILE A 107 -1.96 13.38 9.64
C ILE A 107 -1.56 13.19 11.09
N LYS A 108 -0.42 13.75 11.50
CA LYS A 108 0.05 13.66 12.89
C LYS A 108 -1.03 14.17 13.86
N SER A 109 -1.54 15.38 13.64
CA SER A 109 -2.59 15.95 14.49
C SER A 109 -3.83 15.06 14.56
N ALA A 110 -4.27 14.53 13.42
CA ALA A 110 -5.46 13.70 13.33
C ALA A 110 -5.30 12.37 14.09
N PHE A 111 -4.13 11.72 13.97
CA PHE A 111 -3.81 10.51 14.71
C PHE A 111 -3.51 10.75 16.20
N THR A 112 -3.01 11.92 16.58
CA THR A 112 -2.95 12.31 18.01
C THR A 112 -4.35 12.32 18.62
N SER A 113 -5.32 12.96 17.95
CA SER A 113 -6.72 12.94 18.40
C SER A 113 -7.30 11.52 18.40
N PHE A 114 -6.98 10.69 17.41
CA PHE A 114 -7.43 9.30 17.35
C PHE A 114 -7.06 8.50 18.61
N TYR A 115 -5.79 8.53 18.99
CA TYR A 115 -5.32 7.82 20.19
C TYR A 115 -5.78 8.46 21.50
N ALA A 116 -5.89 9.79 21.56
CA ALA A 116 -6.40 10.47 22.75
C ALA A 116 -7.84 10.07 23.10
N ASN A 117 -8.63 9.66 22.10
CA ASN A 117 -10.01 9.20 22.28
C ASN A 117 -10.14 7.68 22.39
N ASN A 118 -9.03 6.93 22.49
CA ASN A 118 -9.00 5.47 22.55
C ASN A 118 -9.66 4.79 21.32
N HIS A 119 -9.67 5.44 20.15
CA HIS A 119 -10.30 4.89 18.95
C HIS A 119 -9.58 3.63 18.43
N GLU A 120 -8.31 3.44 18.80
CA GLU A 120 -7.51 2.27 18.47
C GLU A 120 -8.09 0.96 19.00
N LEU A 121 -8.93 1.01 20.04
CA LEU A 121 -9.61 -0.16 20.60
C LEU A 121 -10.54 -0.83 19.58
N THR A 122 -11.02 -0.07 18.60
CA THR A 122 -11.85 -0.57 17.50
C THR A 122 -11.07 -0.86 16.22
N SER A 123 -9.76 -0.59 16.21
CA SER A 123 -8.89 -0.90 15.07
C SER A 123 -8.61 -2.40 14.92
N SER A 124 -8.02 -2.77 13.78
CA SER A 124 -7.58 -4.13 13.54
C SER A 124 -6.62 -4.65 14.61
N LYS A 125 -6.60 -5.97 14.80
CA LYS A 125 -5.63 -6.64 15.68
C LYS A 125 -4.18 -6.32 15.31
N LEU A 126 -3.90 -6.02 14.04
CA LEU A 126 -2.59 -5.60 13.57
C LEU A 126 -2.18 -4.25 14.17
N ILE A 127 -3.06 -3.24 14.09
CA ILE A 127 -2.80 -1.92 14.68
C ILE A 127 -2.68 -2.02 16.20
N GLN A 128 -3.56 -2.77 16.86
CA GLN A 128 -3.51 -2.97 18.31
C GLN A 128 -2.21 -3.67 18.76
N ALA A 129 -1.82 -4.76 18.09
CA ALA A 129 -0.59 -5.48 18.40
C ALA A 129 0.66 -4.62 18.16
N ARG A 130 0.65 -3.84 17.08
CA ARG A 130 1.72 -2.90 16.76
C ARG A 130 1.84 -1.80 17.81
N LEU A 131 0.73 -1.21 18.25
CA LEU A 131 0.72 -0.20 19.30
C LEU A 131 1.30 -0.77 20.60
N ALA A 132 0.82 -1.93 21.03
CA ALA A 132 1.30 -2.60 22.23
C ALA A 132 2.79 -2.93 22.15
N CYS A 133 3.28 -3.36 20.99
CA CYS A 133 4.71 -3.60 20.77
C CYS A 133 5.52 -2.30 20.84
N SER A 134 5.04 -1.23 20.21
CA SER A 134 5.69 0.08 20.20
C SER A 134 5.84 0.65 21.62
N GLN A 135 4.78 0.57 22.42
CA GLN A 135 4.79 0.98 23.82
C GLN A 135 5.76 0.14 24.66
N LYS A 136 5.79 -1.19 24.47
CA LYS A 136 6.76 -2.07 25.14
C LYS A 136 8.22 -1.72 24.79
N CYS A 137 8.46 -1.19 23.60
CA CYS A 137 9.78 -0.73 23.16
C CYS A 137 10.12 0.69 23.64
N GLY A 138 9.25 1.35 24.41
CA GLY A 138 9.48 2.69 24.96
C GLY A 138 9.16 3.84 24.00
N PHE A 139 8.41 3.59 22.91
CA PHE A 139 7.97 4.65 22.01
C PHE A 139 6.88 5.53 22.64
N THR A 140 7.02 6.83 22.45
CA THR A 140 6.10 7.83 23.00
C THR A 140 4.80 7.89 22.21
N PRO A 141 3.61 7.86 22.86
CA PRO A 141 2.32 8.01 22.18
C PRO A 141 2.21 9.33 21.39
N ASP A 142 2.54 10.46 22.03
CA ASP A 142 2.38 11.81 21.44
C ASP A 142 3.48 12.20 20.43
N GLY A 143 4.43 11.28 20.19
CA GLY A 143 5.61 11.51 19.36
C GLY A 143 5.80 10.39 18.36
N ASP A 144 6.53 9.36 18.80
CA ASP A 144 7.04 8.28 17.95
C ASP A 144 5.92 7.48 17.28
N ILE A 145 4.90 7.10 18.06
CA ILE A 145 3.78 6.29 17.59
C ILE A 145 3.00 7.06 16.53
N VAL A 146 2.48 8.25 16.86
CA VAL A 146 1.72 9.06 15.89
C VAL A 146 2.55 9.41 14.65
N ASN A 147 3.84 9.73 14.80
CA ASN A 147 4.72 10.04 13.66
C ASN A 147 4.87 8.87 12.69
N SER A 148 4.73 7.64 13.18
CA SER A 148 4.90 6.42 12.39
C SER A 148 3.61 5.97 11.68
N GLU A 149 2.44 6.49 12.08
CA GLU A 149 1.13 6.16 11.46
C GLU A 149 1.07 6.53 9.98
N ILE A 150 1.74 7.62 9.59
CA ILE A 150 1.89 7.98 8.18
C ILE A 150 2.51 6.82 7.38
N SER A 151 3.52 6.14 7.90
CA SER A 151 4.15 5.04 7.17
C SER A 151 3.19 3.85 7.05
N ILE A 152 2.44 3.53 8.10
CA ILE A 152 1.48 2.42 8.08
C ILE A 152 0.36 2.66 7.07
N LEU A 153 -0.09 3.91 6.97
CA LEU A 153 -1.13 4.32 6.05
C LEU A 153 -0.65 4.26 4.59
N PHE A 154 0.55 4.76 4.32
CA PHE A 154 1.07 4.89 2.95
C PHE A 154 1.68 3.58 2.40
N LEU A 155 2.25 2.72 3.24
CA LEU A 155 2.84 1.46 2.81
C LEU A 155 1.88 0.56 1.98
N PRO A 156 0.64 0.30 2.41
CA PRO A 156 -0.28 -0.55 1.64
C PRO A 156 -0.81 0.13 0.37
N THR A 157 -0.91 1.46 0.34
CA THR A 157 -1.54 2.19 -0.77
C THR A 157 -0.54 2.58 -1.88
N THR A 158 0.70 2.91 -1.52
CA THR A 158 1.73 3.40 -2.47
C THR A 158 2.05 2.44 -3.62
N ASN A 159 1.91 1.13 -3.43
CA ASN A 159 2.09 0.14 -4.50
C ASN A 159 0.76 -0.33 -5.09
N SER A 160 -0.24 -0.56 -4.24
CA SER A 160 -1.53 -1.14 -4.66
C SER A 160 -2.32 -0.18 -5.54
N VAL A 161 -2.33 1.13 -5.22
CA VAL A 161 -3.05 2.16 -6.00
C VAL A 161 -2.54 2.24 -7.44
N PRO A 162 -1.24 2.52 -7.70
CA PRO A 162 -0.76 2.61 -9.08
C PRO A 162 -0.86 1.27 -9.81
N THR A 163 -0.65 0.13 -9.13
CA THR A 163 -0.81 -1.19 -9.75
C THR A 163 -2.25 -1.42 -10.20
N SER A 164 -3.24 -1.17 -9.33
CA SER A 164 -4.66 -1.33 -9.68
C SER A 164 -5.09 -0.34 -10.76
N PHE A 165 -4.60 0.91 -10.72
CA PHE A 165 -4.87 1.90 -11.77
C PHE A 165 -4.38 1.41 -13.14
N TRP A 166 -3.12 0.96 -13.24
CA TRP A 166 -2.55 0.50 -14.50
C TRP A 166 -3.21 -0.79 -14.98
N GLN A 167 -3.46 -1.74 -14.08
CA GLN A 167 -4.14 -2.98 -14.42
C GLN A 167 -5.53 -2.72 -15.00
N LEU A 168 -6.34 -1.88 -14.33
CA LEU A 168 -7.65 -1.48 -14.83
C LEU A 168 -7.53 -0.76 -16.17
N SER A 169 -6.57 0.16 -16.31
CA SER A 169 -6.36 0.89 -17.57
C SER A 169 -6.03 -0.05 -18.73
N TYR A 170 -5.15 -1.04 -18.53
CA TYR A 170 -4.80 -2.02 -19.55
C TYR A 170 -5.97 -2.93 -19.91
N ILE A 171 -6.75 -3.38 -18.92
CA ILE A 171 -7.95 -4.20 -19.16
C ILE A 171 -9.00 -3.40 -19.95
N LEU A 172 -9.32 -2.19 -19.50
CA LEU A 172 -10.36 -1.34 -20.11
C LEU A 172 -9.97 -0.86 -21.51
N SER A 173 -8.68 -0.79 -21.83
CA SER A 173 -8.19 -0.38 -23.16
C SER A 173 -8.37 -1.48 -24.23
N SER A 174 -8.69 -2.71 -23.85
CA SER A 174 -8.91 -3.83 -24.78
C SER A 174 -10.29 -4.46 -24.54
N PRO A 175 -11.29 -4.15 -25.38
CA PRO A 175 -12.65 -4.69 -25.23
C PRO A 175 -12.69 -6.23 -25.18
N THR A 176 -11.87 -6.88 -26.00
CA THR A 176 -11.76 -8.35 -26.02
C THR A 176 -11.21 -8.91 -24.71
N LEU A 177 -10.18 -8.28 -24.13
CA LEU A 177 -9.62 -8.70 -22.85
C LEU A 177 -10.63 -8.51 -21.72
N LEU A 178 -11.34 -7.38 -21.72
CA LEU A 178 -12.39 -7.07 -20.75
C LEU A 178 -13.52 -8.11 -20.79
N GLU A 179 -13.99 -8.49 -21.97
CA GLU A 179 -15.02 -9.53 -22.12
C GLU A 179 -14.55 -10.90 -21.59
N GLN A 180 -13.33 -11.31 -21.93
CA GLN A 180 -12.76 -12.57 -21.46
C GLN A 180 -12.60 -12.60 -19.93
N ILE A 181 -12.12 -11.52 -19.33
CA ILE A 181 -11.99 -11.40 -17.87
C ILE A 181 -13.35 -11.41 -17.19
N ARG A 182 -14.37 -10.74 -17.74
CA ARG A 182 -15.73 -10.79 -17.19
C ARG A 182 -16.28 -12.22 -17.18
N ALA A 183 -16.13 -12.94 -18.28
CA ALA A 183 -16.56 -14.34 -18.37
C ALA A 183 -15.81 -15.24 -17.38
N GLU A 184 -14.51 -15.03 -17.22
CA GLU A 184 -13.68 -15.75 -16.25
C GLU A 184 -14.11 -15.48 -14.80
N VAL A 185 -14.34 -14.22 -14.44
CA VAL A 185 -14.78 -13.81 -13.09
C VAL A 185 -16.18 -14.31 -12.77
N GLU A 186 -17.12 -14.32 -13.74
CA GLU A 186 -18.48 -14.82 -13.50
C GLU A 186 -18.49 -16.30 -13.05
N SER A 187 -17.47 -17.09 -13.42
CA SER A 187 -17.34 -18.49 -12.99
C SER A 187 -17.15 -18.70 -11.48
N ILE A 188 -16.75 -17.65 -10.76
CA ILE A 188 -16.55 -17.64 -9.30
C ILE A 188 -17.56 -16.76 -8.56
N VAL A 189 -18.55 -16.21 -9.26
CA VAL A 189 -19.61 -15.37 -8.71
C VAL A 189 -20.90 -16.17 -8.57
N THR A 190 -21.56 -16.04 -7.43
CA THR A 190 -22.90 -16.58 -7.19
C THR A 190 -23.87 -15.42 -6.92
N ARG A 191 -25.02 -15.42 -7.60
CA ARG A 191 -26.07 -14.41 -7.42
C ARG A 191 -27.17 -14.98 -6.53
N GLN A 192 -27.50 -14.27 -5.46
CA GLN A 192 -28.49 -14.69 -4.48
C GLN A 192 -29.27 -13.48 -3.95
N PRO A 193 -30.49 -13.63 -3.44
CA PRO A 193 -31.16 -12.54 -2.73
C PRO A 193 -30.46 -12.26 -1.39
N SER A 194 -30.14 -10.98 -1.16
CA SER A 194 -29.65 -10.46 0.11
C SER A 194 -30.60 -10.81 1.24
N LYS A 195 -30.04 -11.26 2.37
CA LYS A 195 -30.83 -11.60 3.57
C LYS A 195 -31.39 -10.38 4.28
N GLU A 196 -30.84 -9.19 4.03
CA GLU A 196 -31.22 -7.96 4.71
C GLU A 196 -32.36 -7.24 4.02
N ASP A 197 -32.31 -7.12 2.69
CA ASP A 197 -33.22 -6.29 1.90
C ASP A 197 -33.82 -6.99 0.67
N GLY A 198 -33.47 -8.27 0.42
CA GLY A 198 -34.00 -9.06 -0.68
C GLY A 198 -33.50 -8.67 -2.07
N LYS A 199 -32.59 -7.70 -2.19
CA LYS A 199 -32.00 -7.31 -3.48
C LYS A 199 -31.03 -8.37 -3.99
N GLU A 200 -30.79 -8.39 -5.30
CA GLU A 200 -29.77 -9.27 -5.88
C GLU A 200 -28.38 -8.92 -5.33
N GLU A 201 -27.73 -9.90 -4.73
CA GLU A 201 -26.38 -9.84 -4.17
C GLU A 201 -25.47 -10.76 -5.00
N ALA A 202 -24.38 -10.19 -5.52
CA ALA A 202 -23.32 -10.95 -6.19
C ALA A 202 -22.21 -11.28 -5.19
N VAL A 203 -22.08 -12.55 -4.84
CA VAL A 203 -21.09 -13.06 -3.89
C VAL A 203 -19.94 -13.69 -4.66
N MET A 204 -18.73 -13.17 -4.47
CA MET A 204 -17.52 -13.64 -5.11
C MET A 204 -16.71 -14.54 -4.19
N ASP A 205 -16.44 -15.77 -4.60
CA ASP A 205 -15.56 -16.68 -3.84
C ASP A 205 -14.09 -16.36 -4.11
N ILE A 206 -13.52 -15.55 -3.21
CA ILE A 206 -12.14 -15.08 -3.36
C ILE A 206 -11.10 -16.21 -3.30
N THR A 207 -11.46 -17.37 -2.75
CA THR A 207 -10.53 -18.51 -2.61
C THR A 207 -10.24 -19.18 -3.95
N ARG A 208 -11.08 -18.93 -4.97
CA ARG A 208 -11.00 -19.52 -6.30
C ARG A 208 -10.22 -18.68 -7.31
N PHE A 209 -9.82 -17.44 -6.98
CA PHE A 209 -9.10 -16.55 -7.90
C PHE A 209 -7.84 -17.18 -8.49
N GLN A 210 -6.99 -17.77 -7.66
CA GLN A 210 -5.70 -18.30 -8.12
C GLN A 210 -5.85 -19.51 -9.04
N THR A 211 -6.92 -20.27 -8.89
CA THR A 211 -7.13 -21.53 -9.62
C THR A 211 -8.08 -21.38 -10.81
N GLN A 212 -8.97 -20.37 -10.78
CA GLN A 212 -10.04 -20.23 -11.76
C GLN A 212 -10.09 -18.85 -12.43
N CYS A 213 -9.21 -17.93 -12.05
CA CYS A 213 -9.04 -16.65 -12.76
C CYS A 213 -7.60 -16.46 -13.30
N PRO A 214 -7.06 -17.41 -14.09
CA PRO A 214 -5.70 -17.32 -14.61
C PRO A 214 -5.46 -16.13 -15.54
N LEU A 215 -6.44 -15.70 -16.33
CA LEU A 215 -6.31 -14.54 -17.22
C LEU A 215 -6.23 -13.25 -16.41
N LEU A 216 -7.13 -13.07 -15.43
CA LEU A 216 -7.08 -11.91 -14.54
C LEU A 216 -5.76 -11.87 -13.77
N LEU A 217 -5.29 -13.01 -13.24
CA LEU A 217 -3.99 -13.08 -12.57
C LEU A 217 -2.83 -12.77 -13.52
N SER A 218 -2.90 -13.23 -14.78
CA SER A 218 -1.93 -12.91 -15.82
C SER A 218 -1.85 -11.40 -16.08
N THR A 219 -3.00 -10.69 -16.10
CA THR A 219 -2.98 -9.22 -16.24
C THR A 219 -2.30 -8.52 -15.08
N LEU A 220 -2.42 -9.03 -13.85
CA LEU A 220 -1.70 -8.48 -12.70
C LEU A 220 -0.20 -8.66 -12.86
N HIS A 221 0.25 -9.86 -13.23
CA HIS A 221 1.67 -10.13 -13.48
C HIS A 221 2.24 -9.27 -14.62
N GLU A 222 1.50 -9.13 -15.71
CA GLU A 222 1.91 -8.31 -16.85
C GLU A 222 1.93 -6.82 -16.50
N THR A 223 0.97 -6.36 -15.68
CA THR A 223 0.98 -4.98 -15.15
C THR A 223 2.23 -4.76 -14.31
N LEU A 224 2.52 -5.64 -13.35
CA LEU A 224 3.72 -5.55 -12.52
C LEU A 224 5.00 -5.59 -13.39
N ARG A 225 5.06 -6.44 -14.42
CA ARG A 225 6.19 -6.48 -15.37
C ARG A 225 6.43 -5.14 -16.06
N LEU A 226 5.38 -4.39 -16.34
CA LEU A 226 5.45 -3.12 -17.07
C LEU A 226 5.73 -1.91 -16.16
N VAL A 227 5.19 -1.91 -14.94
CA VAL A 227 5.14 -0.70 -14.10
C VAL A 227 5.95 -0.81 -12.81
N ASP A 228 6.33 -2.02 -12.39
CA ASP A 228 7.14 -2.20 -11.20
C ASP A 228 8.58 -1.71 -11.42
N ALA A 229 9.04 -0.86 -10.52
CA ALA A 229 10.39 -0.31 -10.48
C ALA A 229 11.07 -0.58 -9.12
N ALA A 230 10.64 -1.64 -8.42
CA ALA A 230 11.19 -2.00 -7.12
C ALA A 230 12.71 -2.22 -7.18
N THR A 231 13.43 -1.56 -6.28
CA THR A 231 14.86 -1.74 -6.10
C THR A 231 15.12 -2.66 -4.91
N SER A 232 15.79 -3.78 -5.13
CA SER A 232 16.21 -4.69 -4.06
C SER A 232 17.56 -4.24 -3.50
N VAL A 233 17.56 -3.68 -2.29
CA VAL A 233 18.78 -3.23 -1.60
C VAL A 233 19.24 -4.27 -0.59
N ARG A 234 20.55 -4.53 -0.52
CA ARG A 234 21.20 -5.37 0.50
C ARG A 234 22.44 -4.64 1.03
N ALA A 235 22.66 -4.68 2.33
CA ALA A 235 23.86 -4.17 2.97
C ALA A 235 24.85 -5.33 3.22
N ILE A 236 26.10 -5.18 2.77
CA ILE A 236 27.17 -6.14 3.03
C ILE A 236 27.76 -5.82 4.41
N ILE A 237 27.42 -6.62 5.41
CA ILE A 237 27.81 -6.39 6.82
C ILE A 237 29.17 -6.99 7.20
N LYS A 238 29.72 -7.87 6.36
CA LYS A 238 31.02 -8.50 6.53
C LYS A 238 31.59 -8.92 5.18
N PRO A 239 32.91 -9.11 5.04
CA PRO A 239 33.50 -9.62 3.81
C PRO A 239 32.76 -10.88 3.34
N THR A 240 32.21 -10.81 2.12
CA THR A 240 31.34 -11.84 1.54
C THR A 240 31.75 -12.05 0.09
N THR A 241 32.01 -13.30 -0.29
CA THR A 241 32.26 -13.66 -1.70
C THR A 241 30.94 -14.04 -2.35
N LEU A 242 30.61 -13.42 -3.47
CA LEU A 242 29.46 -13.79 -4.30
C LEU A 242 29.93 -14.67 -5.44
N PHE A 243 29.36 -15.87 -5.55
CA PHE A 243 29.64 -16.79 -6.66
C PHE A 243 28.55 -16.64 -7.73
N SER A 244 28.96 -16.50 -8.99
CA SER A 244 28.09 -16.68 -10.14
C SER A 244 28.53 -17.95 -10.88
N PRO A 245 27.61 -18.91 -11.14
CA PRO A 245 27.94 -20.12 -11.89
C PRO A 245 28.19 -19.86 -13.40
N ALA A 246 27.90 -18.65 -13.90
CA ALA A 246 28.18 -18.27 -15.28
C ALA A 246 29.55 -17.59 -15.39
N PRO A 247 30.40 -17.94 -16.38
CA PRO A 247 31.66 -17.25 -16.62
C PRO A 247 31.37 -15.79 -17.00
N ILE A 248 31.71 -14.87 -16.10
CA ILE A 248 31.61 -13.43 -16.32
C ILE A 248 32.67 -13.08 -17.38
N ARG A 249 32.25 -12.76 -18.61
CA ARG A 249 33.16 -12.19 -19.61
C ARG A 249 33.66 -10.83 -19.10
N ASN A 250 34.95 -10.57 -19.28
CA ASN A 250 35.75 -9.49 -18.68
C ASN A 250 35.28 -8.02 -18.87
N HIS A 251 34.07 -7.75 -19.36
CA HIS A 251 33.54 -6.39 -19.53
C HIS A 251 32.04 -6.25 -19.21
N SER A 252 31.46 -7.16 -18.44
CA SER A 252 30.04 -7.08 -18.07
C SER A 252 29.86 -6.21 -16.82
N ASN A 253 29.32 -5.00 -16.98
CA ASN A 253 28.59 -4.35 -15.90
C ASN A 253 27.49 -5.33 -15.44
N ILE A 254 27.65 -5.93 -14.26
CA ILE A 254 26.58 -6.73 -13.67
C ILE A 254 25.49 -5.74 -13.24
N ALA A 255 24.48 -5.58 -14.10
CA ALA A 255 23.23 -4.94 -13.72
C ALA A 255 22.43 -5.91 -12.84
N LEU A 256 22.86 -6.09 -11.59
CA LEU A 256 21.89 -6.25 -10.51
C LEU A 256 21.35 -4.83 -10.30
N TYR A 257 20.05 -4.61 -10.49
CA TYR A 257 19.39 -3.31 -10.32
C TYR A 257 19.92 -2.59 -9.06
N ARG A 258 20.91 -1.71 -9.28
CA ARG A 258 21.58 -0.77 -8.38
C ARG A 258 21.98 -1.31 -6.97
N ILE A 259 23.17 -1.90 -6.84
CA ILE A 259 23.86 -1.95 -5.53
C ILE A 259 24.46 -0.55 -5.27
N ILE A 260 23.89 0.20 -4.32
CA ILE A 260 24.49 1.46 -3.85
C ILE A 260 25.56 1.11 -2.81
N PHE A 261 26.83 1.33 -3.16
CA PHE A 261 27.94 1.27 -2.20
C PHE A 261 27.94 2.55 -1.37
N LEU A 262 27.48 2.49 -0.12
CA LEU A 262 27.79 3.52 0.86
C LEU A 262 29.19 3.24 1.39
N ARG A 263 30.18 4.01 0.91
CA ARG A 263 31.55 3.99 1.45
C ARG A 263 31.49 4.63 2.84
N GLU A 264 31.89 3.89 3.87
CA GLU A 264 32.16 4.49 5.18
C GLU A 264 33.25 5.56 5.00
N ALA A 265 32.89 6.82 5.27
CA ALA A 265 33.87 7.87 5.48
C ALA A 265 34.51 7.60 6.84
N ASN A 266 35.63 6.88 6.82
CA ASN A 266 36.56 6.88 7.95
C ASN A 266 37.13 8.30 8.07
N ALA A 267 36.56 9.09 8.97
CA ALA A 267 37.20 10.30 9.46
C ALA A 267 38.26 9.90 10.49
N PHE A 268 39.50 10.32 10.22
CA PHE A 268 40.55 10.50 11.23
C PHE A 268 40.14 11.57 12.24
#